data_AF-A0A3D3FEC4-F1
#
_entry.id   AF-A0A3D3FEC4-F1
#
_cell.length_a   1.000
_cell.length_b   1.000
_cell.length_c   1.000
_cell.angle_alpha   90.00
_cell.angle_beta   90.00
_cell.angle_gamma   90.00
#
_symmetry.space_group_name_H-M   'P 1'
#
loop_
_entity.id
_entity.type
_entity.pdbx_description
1 polymer ?
#
loop_
_entity_poly.entity_id
_entity_poly.type
_entity_poly.pdbx_seq_one_letter_code
_entity_poly.pdbx_strand_id
1 'polypeptide(L)' 'MQTCIVRQPIMNREKKVAAYEVLFQEDESSLYNQQDSRAANAIQDFFMGLDQNNFLGDKDAFITFTPNLLMKNIPR' A
#
# COMPACT_ATOMS: atom_id res chain seq x y z
N MET A 1 3.94 9.44 13.40
CA MET A 1 2.76 10.13 12.86
C MET A 1 1.83 9.10 12.23
N GLN A 2 0.71 9.51 11.61
CA GLN A 2 -0.27 8.62 10.97
C GLN A 2 0.36 7.93 9.75
N THR A 3 0.21 6.61 9.61
CA THR A 3 0.60 5.88 8.39
C THR A 3 -0.17 6.46 7.22
N CYS A 4 0.52 6.83 6.14
CA CYS A 4 -0.12 7.33 4.92
C CYS A 4 0.04 6.32 3.77
N ILE A 5 -1.02 6.24 2.96
CA ILE A 5 -1.02 5.43 1.75
C ILE A 5 -0.65 6.34 0.59
N VAL A 6 0.40 5.98 -0.14
CA VAL A 6 0.84 6.70 -1.33
C VAL A 6 0.85 5.76 -2.54
N ARG A 7 0.83 6.35 -3.74
CA ARG A 7 0.89 5.60 -5.00
C ARG A 7 2.04 6.10 -5.86
N GLN A 8 2.79 5.17 -6.44
CA GLN A 8 3.89 5.42 -7.35
C GLN A 8 3.47 5.01 -8.77
N PRO A 9 3.54 5.91 -9.78
CA PRO A 9 3.17 5.57 -11.15
C PRO A 9 4.19 4.64 -11.80
N ILE A 10 3.70 3.59 -12.45
CA ILE A 10 4.47 2.71 -13.32
C ILE A 10 4.24 3.15 -14.76
N MET A 11 5.31 3.54 -15.46
CA MET A 11 5.22 4.04 -16.83
C MET A 11 5.48 2.95 -17.87
N ASN A 12 4.75 3.00 -18.99
CA ASN A 12 5.06 2.20 -20.16
C ASN A 12 6.24 2.78 -20.95
N ARG A 13 6.63 2.10 -22.04
CA ARG A 13 7.71 2.54 -22.95
C ARG A 13 7.45 3.92 -23.60
N GLU A 14 6.21 4.36 -23.66
CA GLU A 14 5.80 5.67 -24.18
C GLU A 14 5.76 6.77 -23.10
N LYS A 15 6.24 6.50 -21.88
CA LYS A 15 6.15 7.41 -20.71
C LYS A 15 4.72 7.78 -20.30
N LYS A 16 3.75 6.93 -20.63
CA LYS A 16 2.38 7.05 -20.13
C LYS A 16 2.22 6.17 -18.89
N VAL A 17 1.41 6.62 -17.94
CA VAL A 17 1.08 5.83 -16.75
C VAL A 17 0.29 4.60 -17.16
N ALA A 18 0.84 3.42 -16.92
CA ALA A 18 0.24 2.14 -17.23
C ALA A 18 -0.42 1.52 -15.99
N ALA A 19 0.16 1.71 -14.81
CA ALA A 19 -0.31 1.15 -13.55
C ALA A 19 0.21 1.98 -12.36
N TYR A 20 -0.16 1.58 -11.15
CA TYR A 20 0.38 2.13 -9.90
C TYR A 20 0.96 1.04 -9.01
N GLU A 21 2.02 1.37 -8.28
CA GLU A 21 2.46 0.63 -7.10
C GLU A 21 1.95 1.37 -5.86
N VAL A 22 1.31 0.65 -4.94
CA VAL A 22 0.83 1.21 -3.67
C VAL A 22 1.90 0.99 -2.61
N LEU A 23 2.27 2.06 -1.93
CA LEU A 23 3.30 2.06 -0.89
C LEU A 23 2.70 2.53 0.43
N PHE A 24 3.14 1.89 1.51
CA PHE A 24 2.79 2.25 2.88
C PHE A 24 4.01 2.93 3.51
N GLN A 25 3.94 4.23 3.72
CA GLN A 25 5.07 4.99 4.26
C GLN A 25 4.98 5.02 5.79
N GLU A 26 6.01 4.51 6.46
CA GLU A 26 6.17 4.57 7.91
C GLU A 26 7.31 5.54 8.28
N ASP A 27 7.16 6.25 9.41
CA ASP A 27 8.27 7.00 10.01
C ASP A 27 9.37 6.04 10.46
N GLU A 28 10.64 6.31 10.11
CA GLU A 28 11.81 5.51 10.48
C GLU A 28 12.03 5.35 12.01
N SER A 29 11.23 5.97 12.86
CA SER A 29 11.36 5.88 14.31
C SER A 29 10.82 4.58 14.93
N SER A 30 10.07 3.75 14.18
CA SER A 30 9.45 2.51 14.69
C SER A 30 10.09 1.24 14.14
N LEU A 31 11.41 1.13 14.26
CA LEU A 31 12.22 0.19 13.47
C LEU A 31 12.21 -1.30 13.84
N TYR A 32 11.48 -1.81 14.85
CA TYR A 32 11.72 -3.23 15.21
C TYR A 32 10.57 -4.13 15.67
N ASN A 33 9.32 -3.67 15.84
CA ASN A 33 8.25 -4.61 16.26
C ASN A 33 6.80 -4.24 15.90
N GLN A 34 6.54 -3.05 15.35
CA GLN A 34 5.17 -2.59 15.04
C GLN A 34 4.87 -2.43 13.53
N GLN A 35 5.86 -2.71 12.66
CA GLN A 35 5.75 -2.58 11.20
C GLN A 35 4.62 -3.42 10.60
N ASP A 36 4.53 -4.69 10.99
CA ASP A 36 3.61 -5.62 10.30
C ASP A 36 2.13 -5.28 10.57
N SER A 37 1.77 -4.93 11.80
CA SER A 37 0.38 -4.61 12.16
C SER A 37 -0.09 -3.30 11.51
N ARG A 38 0.80 -2.32 11.37
CA ARG A 38 0.50 -1.03 10.76
C ARG A 38 0.35 -1.13 9.25
N ALA A 39 1.23 -1.88 8.59
CA ALA A 39 1.11 -2.16 7.18
C ALA A 39 -0.19 -2.95 6.87
N ALA A 40 -0.56 -3.93 7.69
CA ALA A 40 -1.81 -4.67 7.52
C ALA A 40 -3.06 -3.79 7.70
N ASN A 41 -3.08 -2.92 8.72
CA ASN A 41 -4.18 -1.97 8.91
C ASN A 41 -4.26 -0.98 7.75
N ALA A 42 -3.13 -0.50 7.24
CA ALA A 42 -3.11 0.40 6.08
C ALA A 42 -3.58 -0.30 4.80
N ILE A 43 -3.28 -1.59 4.62
CA ILE A 43 -3.83 -2.41 3.54
C ILE A 43 -5.35 -2.54 3.67
N GLN A 44 -5.86 -2.79 4.88
CA GLN A 44 -7.31 -2.86 5.14
C GLN A 44 -7.98 -1.52 4.84
N ASP A 45 -7.43 -0.41 5.34
CA ASP A 45 -7.94 0.94 5.09
C ASP A 45 -7.90 1.28 3.60
N PHE A 46 -6.84 0.86 2.89
CA PHE A 46 -6.74 0.98 1.45
C PHE A 46 -7.89 0.25 0.73
N PHE A 47 -8.13 -1.02 1.06
CA PHE A 47 -9.22 -1.79 0.46
C PHE A 47 -10.60 -1.22 0.78
N MET A 48 -10.80 -0.68 1.99
CA MET A 48 -12.04 0.01 2.37
C MET A 48 -12.23 1.33 1.61
N GLY A 49 -11.13 2.04 1.29
CA GLY A 49 -11.14 3.33 0.60
C GLY A 49 -11.14 3.25 -0.93
N LEU A 50 -10.83 2.08 -1.52
CA LEU A 50 -10.72 1.90 -2.97
C LEU A 50 -12.00 2.26 -3.73
N ASP A 51 -13.16 1.90 -3.20
CA ASP A 51 -14.46 2.19 -3.84
C ASP A 51 -14.84 3.67 -3.79
N GLN A 52 -14.28 4.46 -2.88
CA GLN A 52 -14.83 5.78 -2.56
C GLN A 52 -14.25 6.93 -3.39
N ASN A 53 -13.02 6.81 -3.92
CA ASN A 53 -12.28 8.00 -4.38
C ASN A 53 -11.62 7.88 -5.77
N ASN A 54 -11.94 6.84 -6.56
CA ASN A 54 -11.29 6.62 -7.86
C ASN A 54 -9.74 6.68 -7.76
N PHE A 55 -9.21 6.23 -6.63
CA PHE A 55 -7.81 6.47 -6.22
C PHE A 55 -6.80 5.91 -7.24
N LEU A 56 -7.17 4.84 -7.93
CA LEU A 56 -6.39 4.18 -8.96
C LEU A 56 -6.82 4.55 -10.39
N GLY A 57 -7.97 5.21 -10.56
CA GLY A 57 -8.57 5.40 -11.88
C GLY A 57 -9.02 4.07 -12.49
N ASP A 58 -8.81 3.95 -13.80
CA ASP A 58 -9.02 2.75 -14.61
C ASP A 58 -7.76 1.88 -14.74
N LYS A 59 -6.75 2.10 -13.86
CA LYS A 59 -5.44 1.46 -13.96
C LYS A 59 -5.23 0.41 -12.89
N ASP A 60 -4.56 -0.66 -13.30
CA ASP A 60 -4.14 -1.73 -12.40
C ASP A 60 -3.23 -1.19 -11.30
N ALA A 61 -3.31 -1.80 -10.12
CA ALA A 61 -2.44 -1.51 -9.00
C ALA A 61 -1.75 -2.76 -8.47
N PHE A 62 -0.50 -2.58 -8.08
CA PHE A 62 0.34 -3.60 -7.47
C PHE A 62 0.60 -3.23 -6.01
N ILE A 63 0.52 -4.22 -5.13
CA ILE A 63 0.79 -4.08 -3.70
C ILE A 63 1.89 -5.08 -3.33
N THR A 64 2.92 -4.59 -2.65
CA THR A 64 4.00 -5.44 -2.15
C THR A 64 3.65 -5.93 -0.75
N PHE A 65 3.56 -7.25 -0.58
CA PHE A 65 3.43 -7.88 0.74
C PHE A 65 4.80 -8.33 1.24
N THR A 66 5.17 -7.90 2.45
CA THR A 66 6.33 -8.48 3.13
C THR A 66 6.01 -9.92 3.56
N PRO A 67 7.00 -10.82 3.66
CA PRO A 67 6.76 -12.18 4.13
C PRO A 67 6.05 -12.22 5.49
N ASN A 68 6.33 -11.27 6.38
CA ASN A 68 5.65 -11.17 7.66
C ASN A 68 4.15 -10.88 7.54
N LEU A 69 3.73 -10.06 6.58
CA LEU A 69 2.31 -9.79 6.31
C LEU A 69 1.58 -11.03 5.78
N LEU A 70 2.27 -11.90 5.04
CA LEU A 70 1.69 -13.15 4.53
C LEU A 70 1.67 -14.25 5.59
N MET A 71 2.69 -14.29 6.46
CA MET A 71 2.90 -15.36 7.45
C MET A 71 2.21 -15.09 8.79
N LYS A 72 2.03 -13.83 9.17
CA LYS A 72 1.24 -13.45 10.33
C LYS A 72 -0.21 -13.30 9.87
N ASN A 73 -1.13 -14.06 10.46
CA ASN A 73 -2.58 -13.94 10.27
C ASN A 73 -3.08 -12.55 10.73
N ILE A 74 -2.83 -11.52 9.93
CA ILE A 74 -3.29 -10.14 10.11
C ILE A 74 -4.14 -9.79 8.85
N PRO A 75 -5.34 -9.20 8.99
CA PRO A 75 -5.95 -8.69 10.22
C PRO A 75 -6.78 -9.73 10.97
N ARG A 76 -6.91 -9.53 12.29
CA ARG A 76 -8.02 -10.04 13.10
C ARG A 76 -9.03 -8.93 13.32
#